data_AF-A0AAD7MJ23-F1
#
_entry.id   AF-A0AAD7MJ23-F1
#
_cell.length_a   1.000
_cell.length_b   1.000
_cell.length_c   1.000
_cell.angle_alpha   90.00
_cell.angle_beta   90.00
_cell.angle_gamma   90.00
#
_symmetry.space_group_name_H-M   'P 1'
#
loop_
_entity.id
_entity.type
_entity.pdbx_description
1 polymer ?
#
loop_
_entity_poly.entity_id
_entity_poly.type
_entity_poly.pdbx_seq_one_letter_code
_entity_poly.pdbx_strand_id
1 'polypeptide(L)' 'WLKAVNSALRRDRILTDKIKFGTLALNKQLVLNTWSGLLMDEDSMPDDWTYTEIRPTTDKSGIG' A
#
# COMPACT_ATOMS: atom_id res chain seq x y z
N TRP A 1 13.43 8.23 -15.21
CA TRP A 1 13.67 8.04 -13.77
C TRP A 1 12.36 8.05 -12.97
N LEU A 2 11.49 9.06 -13.12
CA LEU A 2 10.18 9.12 -12.42
C LEU A 2 9.30 7.86 -12.59
N LYS A 3 9.19 7.33 -13.81
CA LYS A 3 8.44 6.08 -14.07
C LYS A 3 9.00 4.88 -13.27
N ALA A 4 10.31 4.81 -13.07
CA ALA A 4 10.94 3.74 -12.30
C ALA A 4 10.64 3.91 -10.80
N VAL A 5 10.72 5.15 -10.28
CA VAL A 5 10.31 5.50 -8.91
C VAL A 5 8.86 5.11 -8.66
N ASN A 6 7.94 5.51 -9.54
CA ASN A 6 6.52 5.16 -9.43
C ASN A 6 6.29 3.64 -9.47
N SER A 7 7.09 2.91 -10.24
CA SER A 7 7.00 1.45 -10.34
C SER A 7 7.50 0.76 -9.08
N ALA A 8 8.58 1.26 -8.47
CA ALA A 8 9.10 0.76 -7.20
C ALA A 8 8.11 1.06 -6.06
N LEU A 9 7.61 2.29 -5.98
CA LEU A 9 6.61 2.69 -4.99
C LEU A 9 5.33 1.82 -5.05
N ARG A 10 4.83 1.56 -6.27
CA ARG A 10 3.68 0.67 -6.47
C ARG A 10 3.98 -0.77 -6.04
N ARG A 11 5.19 -1.27 -6.30
CA ARG A 11 5.61 -2.62 -5.92
C ARG A 11 5.65 -2.76 -4.41
N ASP A 12 6.31 -1.83 -3.72
CA ASP A 12 6.47 -1.88 -2.27
C ASP A 12 5.12 -1.75 -1.57
N ARG A 13 4.23 -0.87 -2.07
CA ARG A 13 2.84 -0.81 -1.61
C ARG A 13 2.14 -2.17 -1.70
N ILE A 14 2.18 -2.81 -2.87
CA ILE A 14 1.55 -4.13 -3.05
C ILE A 14 2.11 -5.14 -2.06
N LEU A 15 3.44 -5.17 -1.89
CA LEU A 15 4.11 -6.12 -1.03
C LEU A 15 3.83 -5.89 0.47
N THR A 16 3.26 -4.76 0.87
CA THR A 16 2.80 -4.53 2.26
C THR A 16 1.47 -5.22 2.60
N ASP A 17 0.78 -5.77 1.60
CA ASP A 17 -0.52 -6.42 1.78
C ASP A 17 -0.38 -7.72 2.59
N LYS A 18 -0.70 -7.62 3.89
CA LYS A 18 -0.66 -8.76 4.82
C LYS A 18 -1.73 -9.81 4.52
N ILE A 19 -2.83 -9.46 3.87
CA ILE A 19 -3.85 -10.44 3.49
C ILE A 19 -3.32 -11.30 2.34
N LYS A 20 -2.67 -10.67 1.37
CA LYS A 20 -2.13 -11.36 0.20
C LYS A 20 -0.83 -12.12 0.50
N PHE A 21 0.07 -11.56 1.29
CA PHE A 21 1.42 -12.09 1.49
C PHE A 21 1.68 -12.65 2.89
N GLY A 22 0.76 -12.49 3.84
CA GLY A 22 0.91 -13.05 5.19
C GLY A 22 2.18 -12.59 5.88
N THR A 23 2.99 -13.55 6.36
CA THR A 23 4.29 -13.30 7.01
C THR A 23 5.39 -12.84 6.06
N LEU A 24 5.18 -12.98 4.74
CA LEU A 24 6.11 -12.49 3.72
C LEU A 24 5.83 -11.04 3.30
N ALA A 25 4.77 -10.42 3.85
CA ALA A 25 4.47 -9.03 3.59
C ALA A 25 5.58 -8.11 4.11
N LEU A 26 5.91 -7.07 3.36
CA LEU A 26 6.80 -6.01 3.82
C LEU A 26 6.20 -5.28 5.01
N ASN A 27 7.07 -4.87 5.91
CA ASN A 27 6.68 -4.02 7.03
C ASN A 27 6.29 -2.62 6.50
N LYS A 28 5.04 -2.22 6.76
CA LYS A 28 4.52 -0.91 6.35
C LYS A 28 5.38 0.26 6.83
N GLN A 29 5.75 0.28 8.11
CA GLN A 29 6.54 1.37 8.67
C GLN A 29 7.91 1.48 7.98
N LEU A 30 8.53 0.34 7.67
CA LEU A 30 9.78 0.32 6.94
C LEU A 30 9.61 0.93 5.54
N VAL A 31 8.55 0.56 4.82
CA VAL A 31 8.25 1.12 3.49
C VAL A 31 7.99 2.63 3.58
N LEU A 32 7.15 3.09 4.51
CA LEU A 32 6.87 4.51 4.72
C LEU A 32 8.16 5.30 5.00
N ASN A 33 9.00 4.82 5.92
CA ASN A 33 10.27 5.47 6.25
C ASN A 33 11.27 5.46 5.08
N THR A 34 11.24 4.42 4.23
CA THR A 34 12.14 4.30 3.08
C THR A 34 11.83 5.36 2.02
N TRP A 35 10.56 5.68 1.84
CA TRP A 35 10.09 6.61 0.81
C TRP A 35 9.94 8.04 1.31
N SER A 36 9.96 8.26 2.62
CA SER A 36 9.79 9.59 3.18
C SER A 36 10.95 10.54 2.82
N GLY A 37 10.61 11.75 2.41
CA GLY A 37 11.51 12.77 1.90
C GLY A 37 11.99 12.54 0.46
N LEU A 38 11.57 11.45 -0.20
CA LEU A 38 11.98 11.11 -1.57
C LEU A 38 10.90 11.37 -2.63
N LEU A 39 9.64 11.51 -2.20
CA LEU A 39 8.51 11.63 -3.12
C LEU A 39 8.27 13.09 -3.50
N MET A 40 8.02 13.30 -4.79
CA MET A 40 7.54 14.59 -5.25
C MET A 40 6.11 14.76 -4.74
N ASP A 41 5.83 15.88 -4.07
CA ASP A 41 4.50 16.20 -3.53
C ASP A 41 4.03 15.20 -2.44
N GLU A 42 4.96 14.72 -1.60
CA GLU A 42 4.65 13.82 -0.47
C GLU A 42 3.56 14.38 0.46
N ASP A 43 3.55 15.69 0.67
CA ASP A 43 2.58 16.38 1.53
C ASP A 43 1.12 16.25 1.04
N SER A 44 0.90 15.89 -0.24
CA SER A 44 -0.44 15.63 -0.78
C SER A 44 -0.90 14.17 -0.62
N MET A 45 -0.01 13.29 -0.15
CA MET A 45 -0.30 11.87 0.08
C MET A 45 -0.78 11.63 1.53
N PRO A 46 -1.61 10.60 1.76
CA PRO A 46 -1.96 10.19 3.12
C PRO A 46 -0.74 9.68 3.90
N ASP A 47 -0.72 9.89 5.22
CA ASP A 47 0.31 9.39 6.14
C ASP A 47 0.61 7.89 5.96
N ASP A 48 -0.43 7.06 5.72
CA ASP A 48 -0.29 5.67 5.26
C ASP A 48 -0.78 5.52 3.81
N TRP A 49 0.06 5.92 2.85
CA TRP A 49 -0.22 5.70 1.43
C TRP A 49 -0.12 4.23 1.00
N THR A 50 0.37 3.33 1.87
CA THR A 50 0.36 1.89 1.61
C THR A 50 -1.02 1.28 1.79
N TYR A 51 -1.98 2.04 2.36
CA TYR A 51 -3.34 1.57 2.59
C TYR A 51 -4.02 1.13 1.28
N THR A 52 -4.35 -0.15 1.21
CA THR A 52 -5.36 -0.68 0.30
C THR A 52 -6.67 -0.57 1.05
N GLU A 53 -7.58 0.32 0.64
CA GLU A 53 -8.98 0.19 1.01
C GLU A 53 -9.44 -1.18 0.53
N ILE A 54 -9.44 -2.16 1.44
CA ILE A 54 -10.20 -3.38 1.24
C ILE A 54 -11.64 -2.89 1.30
N ARG A 55 -12.28 -2.71 0.16
CA ARG A 55 -13.73 -2.66 0.13
C ARG A 55 -14.20 -4.01 0.69
N PRO A 56 -14.88 -4.06 1.84
CA PRO A 56 -15.65 -5.24 2.16
C PRO A 56 -16.78 -5.23 1.14
N THR A 57 -16.74 -6.09 0.13
CA THR A 57 -17.98 -6.48 -0.52
C THR A 57 -18.73 -7.35 0.49
N THR A 58 -19.36 -6.71 1.48
CA THR A 58 -20.54 -7.28 2.09
C THR A 58 -21.62 -7.26 1.04
N ASP A 59 -21.60 -8.25 0.14
CA ASP A 59 -22.85 -8.81 -0.31
C ASP A 59 -23.14 -10.00 0.60
N LYS A 60 -23.89 -9.73 1.66
CA LYS A 60 -24.63 -10.75 2.40
C LYS A 60 -25.88 -11.07 1.59
N SER A 61 -25.74 -11.80 0.49
CA SER A 61 -26.84 -12.51 -0.16
C SER A 61 -26.69 -14.00 0.11
N GLY A 62 -26.71 -14.32 1.40
CA GLY A 62 -26.92 -15.66 1.93
C GLY A 62 -27.87 -15.56 3.11
N ILE A 63 -29.16 -15.33 2.81
CA ILE A 63 -30.27 -15.59 3.73
C ILE A 63 -31.40 -16.23 2.91
N GLY A 64 -31.76 -17.46 3.29
CA GLY A 64 -33.04 -18.09 2.96
C GLY A 64 -33.00 -19.08 1.82
#